data_AF-A0A9C6TFF0-F1
#
_entry.id   AF-A0A9C6TFF0-F1
#
_cell.length_a   1.000
_cell.length_b   1.000
_cell.length_c   1.000
_cell.angle_alpha   90.00
_cell.angle_beta   90.00
_cell.angle_gamma   90.00
#
_symmetry.space_group_name_H-M   'P 1'
#
loop_
_entity.id
_entity.type
_entity.pdbx_description
1 polymer ?
#
loop_
_entity_poly.entity_id
_entity_poly.type
_entity_poly.pdbx_seq_one_letter_code
_entity_poly.pdbx_strand_id
1 'polypeptide(L)'
;MDVDLGKSICTCRFWQITGMPCVHACATISKINRNPEDFCHHWLTMEAYRDTYKHSLNPIPGQDLWERSEQNRSHAPKMKRKPGPITQKDGKMLMKSHLMSRSQKLKSS
;
A
#
# COMPACT_ATOMS: atom_id res chain seq x y z
N MET A 1 -25.41 -4.13 1.04
CA MET A 1 -24.37 -5.09 1.49
C MET A 1 -25.08 -6.38 1.81
N ASP A 2 -24.63 -7.48 1.23
CA ASP A 2 -25.24 -8.80 1.42
C ASP A 2 -24.28 -9.71 2.21
N VAL A 3 -24.86 -10.55 3.08
CA VAL A 3 -24.13 -11.45 3.99
C VAL A 3 -24.79 -12.82 3.95
N ASP A 4 -24.03 -13.84 3.53
CA ASP A 4 -24.41 -15.25 3.63
C ASP A 4 -23.57 -15.89 4.75
N LEU A 5 -24.22 -16.14 5.89
CA LEU A 5 -23.58 -16.75 7.06
C LEU A 5 -23.24 -18.22 6.85
N GLY A 6 -24.01 -18.96 6.04
CA GLY A 6 -23.80 -20.38 5.79
C GLY A 6 -22.56 -20.64 4.94
N LYS A 7 -22.22 -19.68 4.07
CA LYS A 7 -20.99 -19.71 3.25
C LYS A 7 -19.88 -18.83 3.79
N SER A 8 -20.10 -18.12 4.90
CA SER A 8 -19.15 -17.13 5.43
C SER A 8 -18.74 -16.07 4.39
N ILE A 9 -19.72 -15.59 3.61
CA ILE A 9 -19.52 -14.63 2.52
C ILE A 9 -20.12 -13.28 2.89
N CYS A 10 -19.36 -12.21 2.68
CA CYS A 10 -19.89 -10.85 2.63
C CYS A 10 -19.47 -10.15 1.32
N THR A 11 -20.35 -9.33 0.74
CA THR A 11 -20.04 -8.54 -0.46
C THR A 11 -18.90 -7.54 -0.26
N CYS A 12 -18.54 -7.20 0.98
CA CYS A 12 -17.39 -6.33 1.26
C CYS A 12 -16.03 -7.03 1.11
N ARG A 13 -16.00 -8.34 0.85
CA ARG A 13 -14.80 -9.18 0.65
C ARG A 13 -13.84 -9.33 1.85
N PHE A 14 -14.03 -8.55 2.90
CA PHE A 14 -13.17 -8.60 4.09
C PHE A 14 -13.12 -10.00 4.69
N TRP A 15 -14.26 -10.65 4.85
CA TRP A 15 -14.33 -11.98 5.46
C TRP A 15 -13.60 -13.04 4.65
N GLN A 16 -13.69 -13.00 3.32
CA GLN A 16 -13.01 -13.94 2.43
C GLN A 16 -11.50 -13.74 2.41
N ILE A 17 -11.02 -12.52 2.68
CA ILE A 17 -9.59 -12.20 2.72
C ILE A 17 -8.99 -12.59 4.09
N THR A 18 -9.68 -12.27 5.18
CA THR A 18 -9.13 -12.41 6.53
C THR A 18 -9.54 -13.71 7.22
N GLY A 19 -10.61 -14.36 6.76
CA GLY A 19 -11.25 -15.47 7.47
C GLY A 19 -12.02 -15.04 8.72
N MET A 20 -12.11 -13.73 9.01
CA MET A 20 -12.85 -13.19 10.17
C MET A 20 -14.12 -12.45 9.74
N PRO A 21 -15.23 -12.57 10.48
CA PRO A 21 -16.43 -11.80 10.23
C PRO A 21 -16.14 -10.29 10.15
N CYS A 22 -16.61 -9.65 9.09
CA CYS A 22 -16.54 -8.20 8.94
C CYS A 22 -17.62 -7.50 9.77
N VAL A 23 -17.60 -6.17 9.85
CA VAL A 23 -18.63 -5.39 10.58
C VAL A 23 -20.07 -5.69 10.13
N HIS A 24 -20.28 -5.97 8.84
CA HIS A 24 -21.59 -6.35 8.30
C HIS A 24 -22.00 -7.75 8.76
N ALA A 25 -21.06 -8.69 8.74
CA ALA A 25 -21.28 -10.05 9.22
C ALA A 25 -21.56 -10.08 10.72
N CYS A 26 -20.77 -9.38 11.52
CA CYS A 26 -20.98 -9.23 12.96
C CYS A 26 -22.38 -8.69 13.25
N ALA A 27 -22.84 -7.67 12.53
CA ALA A 27 -24.19 -7.14 12.69
C ALA A 27 -25.28 -8.19 12.39
N THR A 28 -25.12 -9.00 11.34
CA THR A 28 -26.05 -10.09 11.02
C THR A 28 -26.01 -11.22 12.05
N ILE A 29 -24.82 -11.59 12.53
CA ILE A 29 -24.60 -12.60 13.57
C ILE A 29 -25.25 -12.18 14.88
N SER A 30 -25.10 -10.91 15.27
CA SER A 30 -25.77 -10.35 16.46
C SER A 30 -27.29 -10.40 16.35
N LYS A 31 -27.87 -10.16 15.16
CA LYS A 31 -29.32 -10.26 14.94
C LYS A 31 -29.88 -11.67 15.15
N ILE A 32 -29.08 -12.70 14.91
CA ILE A 32 -29.45 -14.10 15.16
C ILE A 32 -28.95 -14.62 16.52
N ASN A 33 -28.42 -13.73 17.37
CA ASN A 33 -27.96 -14.01 18.73
C ASN A 33 -26.94 -15.17 18.80
N ARG A 34 -26.00 -15.21 17.85
CA ARG A 34 -24.88 -16.15 17.81
C ARG A 34 -23.55 -15.46 18.15
N ASN A 35 -22.53 -16.24 18.49
CA ASN A 35 -21.19 -15.71 18.74
C ASN A 35 -20.45 -15.52 17.40
N PRO A 36 -19.84 -14.37 17.10
CA PRO A 36 -19.03 -14.18 15.90
C PRO A 36 -17.81 -15.11 15.82
N GLU A 37 -17.28 -15.59 16.94
CA GLU A 37 -16.14 -16.52 16.94
C GLU A 37 -16.47 -17.85 16.25
N ASP A 38 -17.73 -18.31 16.32
CA ASP A 38 -18.22 -19.53 15.66
C ASP A 38 -18.15 -19.45 14.13
N PHE A 39 -17.99 -18.23 13.61
CA PHE A 39 -17.97 -17.91 12.18
C PHE A 39 -16.56 -17.56 11.67
N CYS A 40 -15.55 -17.58 12.54
CA CYS A 40 -14.16 -17.46 12.14
C CYS A 40 -13.70 -18.74 11.42
N HIS A 41 -12.87 -18.58 10.39
CA HIS A 41 -12.33 -19.72 9.65
C HIS A 41 -11.41 -20.56 10.56
N HIS A 42 -11.41 -21.89 10.37
CA HIS A 42 -10.75 -22.85 11.26
C HIS A 42 -9.24 -22.60 11.50
N TRP A 43 -8.52 -22.12 10.48
CA TRP A 43 -7.09 -21.76 10.60
C TRP A 43 -6.76 -20.67 11.63
N LEU A 44 -7.76 -19.92 12.13
CA LEU A 44 -7.59 -18.90 13.18
C LEU A 44 -7.80 -19.48 14.59
N THR A 45 -8.08 -20.78 14.71
CA THR A 45 -8.27 -21.44 16.01
C THR A 45 -6.94 -21.78 16.65
N MET A 46 -6.93 -21.84 17.99
CA MET A 46 -5.78 -22.31 18.76
C MET A 46 -5.44 -23.78 18.47
N GLU A 47 -6.43 -24.58 18.09
CA GLU A 47 -6.24 -25.95 17.64
C GLU A 47 -5.38 -25.99 16.37
N ALA A 48 -5.80 -25.28 15.31
CA ALA A 48 -5.05 -25.20 14.07
C ALA A 48 -3.63 -24.64 14.28
N TYR A 49 -3.48 -23.66 15.17
CA TYR A 49 -2.16 -23.14 15.56
C TYR A 49 -1.28 -24.25 16.19
N ARG A 50 -1.80 -24.95 17.20
CA ARG A 50 -1.07 -26.02 17.89
C ARG A 50 -0.71 -27.15 16.96
N ASP A 51 -1.60 -27.52 16.05
CA ASP A 51 -1.34 -28.57 15.06
C ASP A 51 -0.28 -28.14 14.04
N THR A 52 -0.32 -26.89 13.57
CA THR A 52 0.67 -26.33 12.65
C THR A 52 2.07 -26.35 13.26
N TYR A 53 2.19 -25.99 14.54
CA TYR A 53 3.47 -25.92 15.26
C TYR A 53 3.72 -27.12 16.19
N LYS A 54 3.02 -28.23 15.97
CA LYS A 54 3.16 -29.45 16.79
C LYS A 54 4.57 -30.05 16.70
N HIS A 55 5.22 -29.85 15.57
CA HIS A 55 6.55 -30.35 15.28
C HIS A 55 7.58 -29.23 15.37
N SER A 56 8.79 -29.57 15.80
CA SER A 56 9.90 -28.63 15.84
C SER A 56 10.28 -28.17 14.44
N LEU A 57 10.27 -26.86 14.21
CA LEU A 57 10.88 -26.28 13.03
C LEU A 57 12.39 -26.30 13.21
N ASN A 58 13.08 -26.95 12.29
CA ASN A 58 14.55 -26.92 12.29
C ASN A 58 15.02 -25.48 12.05
N PRO A 59 15.98 -24.98 12.84
CA PRO A 59 16.55 -23.68 12.58
C PRO A 59 17.18 -23.65 11.19
N ILE A 60 16.95 -22.55 10.47
CA ILE A 60 17.71 -22.29 9.25
C ILE A 60 19.17 -22.06 9.69
N PRO A 61 20.14 -22.75 9.09
CA PRO A 61 21.55 -22.57 9.43
C PRO A 61 21.97 -21.10 9.21
N GLY A 62 23.08 -20.67 9.79
CA GLY A 62 23.59 -19.31 9.61
C GLY A 62 23.82 -18.96 8.13
N GLN A 63 23.76 -17.67 7.78
CA GLN A 63 23.93 -17.21 6.41
C GLN A 63 25.28 -17.65 5.79
N ASP A 64 26.29 -17.82 6.64
CA ASP A 64 27.61 -18.36 6.31
C ASP A 64 27.57 -19.80 5.77
N LEU A 65 26.55 -20.57 6.17
CA LEU A 65 26.34 -21.96 5.77
C LEU A 65 25.36 -22.10 4.60
N TRP A 66 24.79 -21.00 4.09
CA TRP A 66 23.84 -21.06 2.97
C TRP A 66 24.55 -21.36 1.65
N GLU A 67 23.95 -22.23 0.85
CA GLU A 67 24.40 -22.46 -0.52
C GLU A 67 24.25 -21.18 -1.36
N ARG A 68 25.33 -20.78 -2.03
CA ARG A 68 25.31 -19.66 -2.96
C ARG A 68 24.68 -20.11 -4.28
N SER A 69 23.43 -19.71 -4.49
CA SER A 69 22.74 -19.92 -5.78
C SER A 69 22.79 -18.66 -6.65
N GLU A 70 23.15 -18.84 -7.93
CA GLU A 70 23.07 -17.80 -8.96
C GLU A 70 21.63 -17.34 -9.24
N GLN A 71 20.62 -18.15 -8.86
CA GLN A 71 19.20 -17.85 -9.05
C GLN A 71 18.65 -16.88 -8.00
N ASN A 72 19.31 -16.72 -6.86
CA ASN A 72 18.90 -15.80 -5.78
C ASN A 72 19.53 -14.41 -5.92
N ARG A 73 20.15 -14.09 -7.07
CA ARG A 73 20.66 -12.74 -7.31
C ARG A 73 19.48 -11.80 -7.47
N SER A 74 19.24 -10.97 -6.45
CA SER A 74 18.25 -9.91 -6.53
C SER A 74 18.61 -9.00 -7.71
N HIS A 75 17.73 -8.98 -8.72
CA HIS A 75 17.89 -8.02 -9.80
C HIS A 75 17.68 -6.62 -9.22
N ALA A 76 18.72 -5.79 -9.29
CA ALA A 76 18.63 -4.40 -8.86
C ALA A 76 17.41 -3.74 -9.53
N PRO A 77 16.52 -3.09 -8.75
CA PRO A 77 15.39 -2.38 -9.33
C PRO A 77 15.90 -1.37 -10.37
N LYS A 78 15.24 -1.31 -11.53
CA LYS A 78 15.57 -0.32 -12.56
C LYS A 78 15.28 1.08 -12.02
N MET A 79 16.32 1.75 -11.54
CA MET A 79 16.20 3.09 -10.98
C MET A 79 15.87 4.09 -12.10
N LYS A 80 14.65 4.65 -12.09
CA LYS A 80 14.28 5.73 -13.00
C LYS A 80 14.91 7.04 -12.53
N ARG A 81 15.55 7.79 -13.43
CA ARG A 81 16.03 9.14 -13.14
C ARG A 81 14.82 10.01 -12.81
N LYS A 82 14.89 10.78 -11.72
CA LYS A 82 13.85 11.77 -11.41
C LYS A 82 13.74 12.75 -12.59
N PRO A 83 12.53 13.14 -13.03
CA PRO A 83 12.37 14.19 -14.02
C PRO A 83 13.13 15.44 -13.56
N GLY A 84 13.95 16.00 -14.45
CA GLY A 84 14.69 17.23 -14.16
C GLY A 84 13.74 18.42 -13.96
N PRO A 85 14.22 19.52 -13.37
CA PRO A 85 13.40 20.72 -13.19
C PRO A 85 12.89 21.26 -14.52
N ILE A 86 11.59 21.50 -14.62
CA ILE A 86 10.98 22.20 -15.76
C ILE A 86 11.37 23.68 -15.66
N THR A 87 12.23 24.15 -16.56
CA THR A 87 12.55 25.58 -16.67
C THR A 87 11.44 26.27 -17.48
N GLN A 88 10.61 27.07 -16.78
CA GLN A 88 9.69 28.00 -17.43
C GLN A 88 10.52 29.13 -18.06
N LYS A 89 10.39 29.31 -19.37
CA LYS A 89 11.13 30.32 -20.13
C LYS A 89 10.56 31.70 -19.80
N ASP A 90 11.38 32.54 -19.21
CA ASP A 90 11.06 33.90 -18.74
C ASP A 90 10.40 34.78 -19.82
N GLY A 91 9.13 35.12 -19.61
CA GLY A 91 8.37 36.13 -20.37
C GLY A 91 8.80 37.57 -20.05
N LYS A 92 10.07 37.92 -20.25
CA LYS A 92 10.59 39.29 -20.04
C LYS A 92 10.74 40.06 -21.34
N MET A 93 9.65 40.19 -22.10
CA MET A 93 9.56 41.08 -23.26
C MET A 93 8.40 42.07 -23.13
N LEU A 94 8.23 42.73 -21.98
CA LEU A 94 7.26 43.84 -21.88
C LEU A 94 7.56 44.89 -20.79
N MET A 95 8.83 45.03 -20.38
CA MET A 95 9.23 46.05 -19.38
C MET A 95 10.38 46.95 -19.83
N LYS A 96 10.80 46.89 -21.11
CA LYS A 96 11.88 47.75 -21.63
C LYS A 96 11.39 48.96 -22.44
N SER A 97 10.12 49.00 -22.84
CA SER A 97 9.58 50.11 -23.64
C SER A 97 9.27 51.37 -22.82
N HIS A 98 8.94 51.25 -21.53
CA HIS A 98 8.51 52.41 -20.73
C HIS A 98 9.66 53.23 -20.10
N LEU A 99 10.87 52.66 -19.99
CA LEU A 99 12.01 53.34 -19.37
C LEU A 99 12.82 54.20 -20.36
N MET A 100 12.78 53.91 -21.66
CA MET A 100 13.56 54.66 -22.67
C MET A 100 12.91 56.01 -23.06
N SER A 101 11.60 56.18 -22.87
CA SER A 101 10.91 57.44 -23.19
C SER A 101 11.08 58.54 -22.12
N ARG A 102 11.56 58.20 -20.92
CA ARG A 102 11.70 59.16 -19.81
C ARG A 102 13.09 59.83 -19.74
N SER A 103 14.07 59.33 -20.47
CA SER A 103 15.43 59.88 -20.52
C SER A 103 15.67 60.96 -21.58
N GLN A 104 14.71 61.21 -22.48
CA GLN A 104 14.87 62.22 -23.54
C GLN A 104 14.29 63.61 -23.19
N LYS A 105 13.63 63.77 -22.03
CA LYS A 105 13.02 65.07 -21.63
C LYS A 105 13.78 65.84 -20.53
N LEU A 106 14.99 65.42 -20.18
CA LEU A 106 15.81 66.05 -19.13
C LEU A 106 17.22 66.48 -19.61
N LYS A 107 17.47 66.56 -20.92
CA LYS A 107 18.77 66.99 -21.49
C LYS A 107 18.67 68.05 -22.61
N SER A 108 17.58 68.82 -22.64
CA SER A 108 17.51 70.06 -23.43
C SER A 108 16.90 71.18 -22.59
N SER A 109 17.66 71.62 -21.61
CA SER A 109 17.59 72.97 -21.04
C SER A 109 19.01 73.47 -20.84
#